data_AF-A0A0B7FXN5-F1
#
_entry.id   AF-A0A0B7FXN5-F1
#
_cell.length_a   1.000
_cell.length_b   1.000
_cell.length_c   1.000
_cell.angle_alpha   90.00
_cell.angle_beta   90.00
_cell.angle_gamma   90.00
#
_symmetry.space_group_name_H-M   'P 1'
#
loop_
_entity.id
_entity.type
_entity.pdbx_description
1 polymer ?
#
loop_
_entity_poly.entity_id
_entity_poly.type
_entity_poly.pdbx_seq_one_letter_code
_entity_poly.pdbx_strand_id
1 'polypeptide(L)'
;MHRRKSQVLVEMPHVPLSKRDDNKASVSSHVDRKAPKARPSLVMMSVEIPVKGSSSSKLKNKIQDQNVEPTPANEDKTLKRKRSASDPTNNIVTDAKKRGPERRQSNKSSVRDKPVEAMTPLARPKWIPIPTTVSYDEIMQRIQLREFLARFQPLTKLAQVHLDNLSRMSLPVRRYISRATLKAVLLALVDLVGADAPHKLRQGCQTALRYIRNAKGDLSITWDALSELRRTCYSELPDPDHPPATDNGVDEETEDDSEDQGRVTRQASKLARTSQPPPPPKDDSLNYQLVCGGQFLPILIFLVELALQTPSIRADIDYALRNLSVAAQKTYATKLAEEKSRWSEQRQKFASELAVLQSVRSQEVEAANAQGVHTRGSSTTAKIKDIKLKRKAADADHQRIVRKLSISYNLELRAYAGRGTCLGSDQSGRQYFALALAPKSTHSEHRWDYWSTFISCWGAEADGMEHCWYGFDSPSELRLLAGMLERGVEQGSAPTKEKDSLVKSLLNFVEFLDDRTMAKD
;
A
#
# COMPACT_ATOMS: atom_id res chain seq x y z
N MET A 1 23.27 -39.85 11.59
CA MET A 1 23.02 -38.51 10.99
C MET A 1 21.70 -37.98 11.51
N HIS A 2 21.73 -37.00 12.41
CA HIS A 2 20.52 -36.32 12.88
C HIS A 2 20.05 -35.32 11.81
N ARG A 3 18.86 -35.55 11.25
CA ARG A 3 18.18 -34.57 10.40
C ARG A 3 17.64 -33.45 11.29
N ARG A 4 18.14 -32.22 11.09
CA ARG A 4 17.59 -31.02 11.72
C ARG A 4 16.19 -30.76 11.14
N LYS A 5 15.18 -30.69 12.00
CA LYS A 5 13.84 -30.24 11.68
C LYS A 5 13.79 -28.72 11.89
N SER A 6 13.39 -27.97 10.89
CA SER A 6 13.15 -26.53 11.00
C SER A 6 11.65 -26.32 11.16
N GLN A 7 11.21 -25.82 12.32
CA GLN A 7 9.85 -25.36 12.55
C GLN A 7 9.80 -23.84 12.31
N VAL A 8 8.82 -23.37 11.55
CA VAL A 8 8.52 -21.95 11.38
C VAL A 8 7.23 -21.67 12.14
N LEU A 9 7.32 -20.82 13.17
CA LEU A 9 6.20 -20.37 13.99
C LEU A 9 5.62 -19.10 13.36
N VAL A 10 4.33 -19.11 13.00
CA VAL A 10 3.62 -17.91 12.55
C VAL A 10 2.48 -17.67 13.53
N GLU A 11 2.58 -16.57 14.29
CA GLU A 11 1.59 -16.16 15.29
C GLU A 11 0.64 -15.13 14.64
N MET A 12 -0.66 -15.40 14.71
CA MET A 12 -1.72 -14.53 14.19
C MET A 12 -2.45 -13.90 15.39
N PRO A 13 -2.56 -12.56 15.48
CA PRO A 13 -3.37 -11.94 16.52
C PRO A 13 -4.85 -12.11 16.21
N HIS A 14 -5.53 -12.97 16.95
CA HIS A 14 -6.99 -12.94 17.09
C HIS A 14 -7.34 -11.96 18.20
N VAL A 15 -7.76 -10.75 17.84
CA VAL A 15 -8.39 -9.81 18.78
C VAL A 15 -9.90 -9.88 18.57
N PRO A 16 -10.69 -10.50 19.46
CA PRO A 16 -12.13 -10.33 19.48
C PRO A 16 -12.48 -8.97 20.12
N LEU A 17 -13.05 -8.06 19.33
CA LEU A 17 -13.68 -6.85 19.82
C LEU A 17 -15.15 -7.14 20.13
N SER A 18 -15.48 -7.31 21.41
CA SER A 18 -16.76 -6.88 22.02
C SER A 18 -16.81 -7.36 23.48
N LYS A 19 -16.51 -6.47 24.42
CA LYS A 19 -17.11 -6.50 25.76
C LYS A 19 -17.78 -5.14 25.95
N ARG A 20 -19.11 -5.18 25.84
CA ARG A 20 -20.03 -4.11 26.15
C ARG A 20 -20.07 -4.00 27.68
N ASP A 21 -19.59 -2.90 28.23
CA ASP A 21 -19.81 -2.53 29.63
C ASP A 21 -21.22 -1.92 29.75
N ASP A 22 -22.19 -2.75 30.12
CA ASP A 22 -23.48 -2.27 30.59
C ASP A 22 -23.44 -2.20 32.13
N ASN A 23 -23.44 -0.97 32.63
CA ASN A 23 -23.79 -0.66 34.01
C ASN A 23 -25.17 -1.25 34.37
N LYS A 24 -25.29 -1.93 35.52
CA LYS A 24 -26.50 -1.80 36.35
C LYS A 24 -26.30 -2.16 37.81
N ALA A 25 -26.93 -1.33 38.63
CA ALA A 25 -27.11 -1.47 40.07
C ALA A 25 -27.87 -2.74 40.47
N SER A 26 -27.64 -3.09 41.73
CA SER A 26 -28.15 -4.17 42.58
C SER A 26 -29.60 -4.63 42.38
N VAL A 27 -29.81 -5.96 42.33
CA VAL A 27 -30.74 -6.74 43.19
C VAL A 27 -30.24 -8.19 43.29
N SER A 28 -30.28 -8.75 44.49
CA SER A 28 -29.87 -10.12 44.82
C SER A 28 -30.88 -11.18 44.39
N SER A 29 -30.40 -12.33 43.91
CA SER A 29 -30.83 -13.64 44.42
C SER A 29 -29.88 -14.74 43.96
N HIS A 30 -29.70 -15.69 44.87
CA HIS A 30 -28.65 -16.68 44.97
C HIS A 30 -29.08 -17.99 44.27
N VAL A 31 -28.33 -18.46 43.26
CA VAL A 31 -28.33 -19.88 42.84
C VAL A 31 -26.93 -20.26 42.35
N ASP A 32 -26.27 -21.14 43.09
CA ASP A 32 -24.99 -21.77 42.77
C ASP A 32 -25.09 -22.68 41.54
N ARG A 33 -24.33 -22.38 40.48
CA ARG A 33 -23.95 -23.36 39.46
C ARG A 33 -22.47 -23.19 39.06
N LYS A 34 -21.69 -24.25 39.32
CA LYS A 34 -20.28 -24.42 38.95
C LYS A 34 -20.09 -24.26 37.43
N ALA A 35 -19.16 -23.39 37.03
CA ALA A 35 -18.68 -23.27 35.66
C ALA A 35 -17.59 -24.32 35.34
N PRO A 36 -17.62 -24.98 34.17
CA PRO A 36 -16.49 -25.77 33.69
C PRO A 36 -15.42 -24.86 33.09
N LYS A 37 -14.17 -25.00 33.55
CA LYS A 37 -12.98 -24.38 32.95
C LYS A 37 -12.70 -25.02 31.58
N ALA A 38 -13.15 -24.39 30.50
CA ALA A 38 -12.66 -24.70 29.16
C ALA A 38 -11.35 -23.93 28.92
N ARG A 39 -10.24 -24.65 28.76
CA ARG A 39 -8.99 -24.10 28.23
C ARG A 39 -9.15 -23.87 26.71
N PRO A 40 -8.65 -22.76 26.14
CA PRO A 40 -8.58 -22.62 24.70
C PRO A 40 -7.61 -23.66 24.14
N SER A 41 -8.13 -24.52 23.26
CA SER A 41 -7.37 -25.51 22.52
C SER A 41 -6.53 -24.82 21.46
N LEU A 42 -5.22 -24.75 21.69
CA LEU A 42 -4.23 -24.32 20.70
C LEU A 42 -4.11 -25.41 19.62
N VAL A 43 -4.68 -25.19 18.44
CA VAL A 43 -4.50 -26.10 17.30
C VAL A 43 -3.14 -25.81 16.66
N MET A 44 -2.13 -26.59 17.00
CA MET A 44 -0.85 -26.58 16.31
C MET A 44 -0.95 -27.45 15.05
N MET A 45 -1.00 -26.83 13.86
CA MET A 45 -0.80 -27.57 12.62
C MET A 45 0.70 -27.66 12.31
N SER A 46 1.25 -28.88 12.43
CA SER A 46 2.60 -29.20 11.95
C SER A 46 2.53 -29.54 10.47
N VAL A 47 3.19 -28.77 9.62
CA VAL A 47 3.32 -29.07 8.19
C VAL A 47 4.71 -29.69 7.96
N GLU A 48 4.74 -30.98 7.62
CA GLU A 48 5.96 -31.66 7.20
C GLU A 48 6.23 -31.41 5.71
N ILE A 49 7.37 -30.78 5.40
CA ILE A 49 7.80 -30.56 4.01
C ILE A 49 8.75 -31.70 3.61
N PRO A 50 8.38 -32.58 2.66
CA PRO A 50 9.30 -33.59 2.17
C PRO A 50 10.36 -32.95 1.26
N VAL A 51 11.61 -32.96 1.72
CA VAL A 51 12.76 -32.63 0.87
C VAL A 51 13.04 -33.83 -0.04
N LYS A 52 12.62 -33.75 -1.32
CA LYS A 52 13.05 -34.68 -2.36
C LYS A 52 14.55 -34.47 -2.62
N GLY A 53 15.34 -35.45 -2.22
CA GLY A 53 16.75 -35.53 -2.57
C GLY A 53 16.91 -35.93 -4.03
N SER A 54 17.52 -35.06 -4.82
CA SER A 54 17.95 -35.36 -6.19
C SER A 54 19.20 -36.22 -6.14
N SER A 55 19.08 -37.49 -6.51
CA SER A 55 20.21 -38.37 -6.76
C SER A 55 20.85 -38.01 -8.11
N SER A 56 22.07 -37.46 -8.10
CA SER A 56 22.90 -37.34 -9.29
C SER A 56 24.06 -38.33 -9.19
N SER A 57 24.17 -39.16 -10.22
CA SER A 57 25.14 -40.22 -10.40
C SER A 57 26.56 -39.71 -10.61
N LYS A 58 27.49 -40.45 -10.01
CA LYS A 58 28.95 -40.40 -10.12
C LYS A 58 29.46 -40.13 -11.55
N LEU A 59 30.37 -39.17 -11.68
CA LEU A 59 31.59 -39.37 -12.46
C LEU A 59 32.77 -38.69 -11.75
N LYS A 60 33.79 -39.50 -11.46
CA LYS A 60 35.06 -39.11 -10.86
C LYS A 60 35.84 -38.23 -11.84
N ASN A 61 36.35 -37.10 -11.38
CA ASN A 61 37.74 -36.72 -11.69
C ASN A 61 38.32 -35.90 -10.54
N LYS A 62 39.46 -36.41 -10.06
CA LYS A 62 40.25 -35.94 -8.94
C LYS A 62 41.32 -35.02 -9.51
N ILE A 63 41.21 -33.72 -9.28
CA ILE A 63 42.36 -32.81 -9.32
C ILE A 63 42.29 -31.97 -8.04
N GLN A 64 43.38 -32.07 -7.31
CA GLN A 64 43.66 -31.52 -6.01
C GLN A 64 44.44 -30.23 -6.28
N ASP A 65 43.88 -29.08 -5.92
CA ASP A 65 44.66 -27.86 -5.75
C ASP A 65 44.20 -27.14 -4.50
N GLN A 66 45.15 -27.03 -3.57
CA GLN A 66 45.10 -26.21 -2.38
C GLN A 66 45.20 -24.75 -2.84
N ASN A 67 44.31 -23.88 -2.38
CA ASN A 67 44.75 -22.51 -2.13
C ASN A 67 43.95 -21.83 -1.02
N VAL A 68 44.74 -21.29 -0.11
CA VAL A 68 44.39 -20.71 1.18
C VAL A 68 43.87 -19.29 0.95
N GLU A 69 42.77 -18.97 1.62
CA GLU A 69 42.21 -17.63 1.77
C GLU A 69 43.02 -16.85 2.83
N PRO A 70 43.52 -15.63 2.57
CA PRO A 70 44.02 -14.79 3.64
C PRO A 70 42.98 -13.71 4.03
N THR A 71 42.69 -13.71 5.33
CA THR A 71 42.05 -12.63 6.09
C THR A 71 42.84 -11.31 5.99
N PRO A 72 42.19 -10.13 5.93
CA PRO A 72 42.90 -8.86 5.93
C PRO A 72 43.29 -8.43 7.36
N ALA A 73 44.58 -8.14 7.53
CA ALA A 73 45.15 -7.53 8.73
C ALA A 73 44.94 -6.01 8.73
N ASN A 74 44.54 -5.51 9.90
CA ASN A 74 44.65 -4.11 10.33
C ASN A 74 46.10 -3.64 10.21
N GLU A 75 46.34 -2.45 9.66
CA GLU A 75 47.29 -1.49 10.25
C GLU A 75 46.90 -0.05 9.92
N ASP A 76 46.69 0.71 10.99
CA ASP A 76 46.79 2.16 11.07
C ASP A 76 48.17 2.65 10.64
N LYS A 77 48.21 3.76 9.89
CA LYS A 77 49.27 4.79 10.00
C LYS A 77 48.87 6.10 9.32
N THR A 78 48.37 6.99 10.16
CA THR A 78 48.72 8.41 10.28
C THR A 78 49.77 8.97 9.30
N LEU A 79 49.46 10.05 8.57
CA LEU A 79 50.04 11.40 8.72
C LEU A 79 49.93 12.28 7.46
N LYS A 80 49.62 13.57 7.75
CA LYS A 80 50.02 14.79 7.02
C LYS A 80 49.31 15.14 5.70
N ARG A 81 48.16 15.80 5.86
CA ARG A 81 47.51 16.65 4.86
C ARG A 81 48.13 18.06 4.90
N LYS A 82 49.03 18.39 3.99
CA LYS A 82 49.38 19.78 3.65
C LYS A 82 48.41 20.27 2.56
N ARG A 83 47.65 21.32 2.86
CA ARG A 83 46.96 22.17 1.88
C ARG A 83 48.00 23.10 1.26
N SER A 84 48.01 23.21 -0.06
CA SER A 84 48.48 24.40 -0.77
C SER A 84 47.54 24.66 -1.94
N ALA A 85 47.00 25.88 -1.96
CA ALA A 85 46.26 26.48 -3.05
C ALA A 85 47.20 26.82 -4.22
N SER A 86 46.65 26.92 -5.42
CA SER A 86 47.30 27.56 -6.56
C SER A 86 46.24 28.18 -7.46
N ASP A 87 46.18 29.52 -7.45
CA ASP A 87 45.84 30.35 -8.61
C ASP A 87 46.92 31.44 -8.71
N PRO A 88 47.53 31.60 -9.88
CA PRO A 88 47.86 32.93 -10.42
C PRO A 88 47.55 32.96 -11.95
N THR A 89 47.36 34.08 -12.67
CA THR A 89 47.84 35.46 -12.58
C THR A 89 47.19 36.25 -13.73
N ASN A 90 46.92 37.55 -13.60
CA ASN A 90 47.62 38.58 -14.39
C ASN A 90 47.30 40.03 -14.01
N ASN A 91 48.37 40.83 -14.17
CA ASN A 91 48.70 42.18 -13.72
C ASN A 91 47.84 43.33 -14.30
N ILE A 92 47.89 44.52 -13.68
CA ILE A 92 48.53 45.76 -14.22
C ILE A 92 48.24 47.03 -13.36
N VAL A 93 49.33 47.74 -13.03
CA VAL A 93 49.52 49.22 -12.82
C VAL A 93 49.38 49.87 -11.42
N THR A 94 50.56 50.25 -10.88
CA THR A 94 51.07 51.49 -10.20
C THR A 94 50.09 52.36 -9.35
N ASP A 95 50.44 53.07 -8.26
CA ASP A 95 51.69 53.67 -7.76
C ASP A 95 51.46 54.18 -6.30
N ALA A 96 52.56 54.56 -5.63
CA ALA A 96 52.71 55.51 -4.52
C ALA A 96 52.52 55.08 -3.04
N LYS A 97 53.68 54.99 -2.35
CA LYS A 97 54.10 55.59 -1.05
C LYS A 97 52.97 55.95 -0.05
N LYS A 98 53.03 55.60 1.26
CA LYS A 98 54.12 55.94 2.21
C LYS A 98 53.77 55.35 3.62
N ARG A 99 54.82 54.85 4.31
CA ARG A 99 55.11 54.78 5.78
C ARG A 99 53.98 55.20 6.75
N GLY A 100 53.68 54.52 7.86
CA GLY A 100 54.53 53.83 8.83
C GLY A 100 53.73 53.54 10.13
N PRO A 101 54.36 53.07 11.23
CA PRO A 101 53.84 52.00 12.09
C PRO A 101 53.41 52.46 13.49
N GLU A 102 52.67 51.62 14.23
CA GLU A 102 53.01 51.19 15.61
C GLU A 102 51.87 50.41 16.30
N ARG A 103 52.28 49.40 17.10
CA ARG A 103 51.66 48.94 18.37
C ARG A 103 50.25 48.32 18.29
N ARG A 104 49.94 47.18 18.91
CA ARG A 104 50.42 46.55 20.15
C ARG A 104 50.14 45.05 20.08
N GLN A 105 51.08 44.26 20.56
CA GLN A 105 50.87 42.90 21.00
C GLN A 105 49.89 42.90 22.19
N SER A 106 48.85 42.08 22.10
CA SER A 106 48.25 41.45 23.29
C SER A 106 47.70 40.08 22.87
N ASN A 107 48.41 39.05 23.30
CA ASN A 107 47.97 37.66 23.23
C ASN A 107 46.72 37.48 24.10
N LYS A 108 45.56 37.31 23.47
CA LYS A 108 44.41 36.65 24.07
C LYS A 108 44.07 35.44 23.21
N SER A 109 44.35 34.27 23.77
CA SER A 109 43.92 32.97 23.24
C SER A 109 42.39 32.92 23.25
N SER A 110 41.79 33.31 22.12
CA SER A 110 40.38 33.03 21.81
C SER A 110 40.25 31.53 21.54
N VAL A 111 39.63 30.84 22.50
CA VAL A 111 38.98 29.56 22.28
C VAL A 111 37.94 29.82 21.19
N ARG A 112 38.24 29.40 19.95
CA ARG A 112 37.26 29.38 18.87
C ARG A 112 36.24 28.30 19.22
N ASP A 113 35.10 28.72 19.75
CA ASP A 113 33.90 27.91 19.74
C ASP A 113 33.70 27.39 18.31
N LYS A 114 33.60 26.06 18.17
CA LYS A 114 33.16 25.45 16.93
C LYS A 114 31.82 26.08 16.56
N PRO A 115 31.63 26.60 15.34
CA PRO A 115 30.33 27.07 14.92
C PRO A 115 29.38 25.90 15.08
N VAL A 116 28.39 26.06 15.97
CA VAL A 116 27.24 25.17 16.07
C VAL A 116 26.63 25.21 14.68
N GLU A 117 26.82 24.12 13.94
CA GLU A 117 26.31 23.95 12.59
C GLU A 117 24.80 24.14 12.70
N ALA A 118 24.31 25.28 12.20
CA ALA A 118 22.91 25.64 12.28
C ALA A 118 22.14 24.55 11.54
N MET A 119 21.53 23.64 12.30
CA MET A 119 20.70 22.58 11.74
C MET A 119 19.53 23.25 11.03
N THR A 120 19.57 23.25 9.70
CA THR A 120 18.45 23.69 8.89
C THR A 120 17.24 22.85 9.29
N PRO A 121 16.11 23.48 9.69
CA PRO A 121 14.93 22.75 10.07
C PRO A 121 14.50 21.87 8.90
N LEU A 122 14.40 20.57 9.15
CA LEU A 122 13.99 19.59 8.14
C LEU A 122 12.61 19.95 7.62
N ALA A 123 12.44 19.86 6.29
CA ALA A 123 11.14 20.04 5.66
C ALA A 123 10.13 19.05 6.26
N ARG A 124 8.95 19.54 6.64
CA ARG A 124 7.86 18.73 7.16
C ARG A 124 6.92 18.29 6.02
N PRO A 125 6.33 17.09 6.08
CA PRO A 125 5.29 16.70 5.14
C PRO A 125 4.09 17.65 5.27
N LYS A 126 3.39 17.90 4.17
CA LYS A 126 2.17 18.69 4.18
C LYS A 126 1.00 17.79 4.56
N TRP A 127 0.30 18.16 5.62
CA TRP A 127 -0.92 17.47 6.07
C TRP A 127 -2.10 18.15 5.40
N ILE A 128 -2.59 17.58 4.30
CA ILE A 128 -3.70 18.16 3.54
C ILE A 128 -5.00 17.51 4.03
N PRO A 129 -5.89 18.26 4.71
CA PRO A 129 -7.15 17.71 5.16
C PRO A 129 -8.02 17.37 3.94
N ILE A 130 -8.61 16.17 3.96
CA ILE A 130 -9.57 15.71 2.96
C ILE A 130 -10.92 16.36 3.30
N PRO A 131 -11.51 17.14 2.38
CA PRO A 131 -12.80 17.77 2.62
C PRO A 131 -13.89 16.71 2.64
N THR A 132 -14.27 16.25 3.83
CA THR A 132 -15.35 15.29 4.02
C THR A 132 -16.10 15.56 5.31
N THR A 133 -17.43 15.43 5.24
CA THR A 133 -18.33 15.45 6.41
C THR A 133 -18.69 14.05 6.88
N VAL A 134 -18.13 13.02 6.23
CA VAL A 134 -18.42 11.61 6.51
C VAL A 134 -17.63 11.17 7.75
N SER A 135 -18.30 10.45 8.63
CA SER A 135 -17.68 9.94 9.86
C SER A 135 -16.58 8.91 9.56
N TYR A 136 -15.67 8.72 10.52
CA TYR A 136 -14.64 7.68 10.44
C TYR A 136 -15.25 6.29 10.23
N ASP A 137 -16.25 5.91 11.03
CA ASP A 137 -16.87 4.58 10.98
C ASP A 137 -17.50 4.31 9.61
N GLU A 138 -18.17 5.31 9.05
CA GLU A 138 -18.77 5.20 7.73
C GLU A 138 -17.70 5.08 6.64
N ILE A 139 -16.63 5.87 6.68
CA ILE A 139 -15.50 5.72 5.74
C ILE A 139 -14.88 4.32 5.84
N MET A 140 -14.73 3.78 7.05
CA MET A 140 -14.23 2.41 7.24
C MET A 140 -15.14 1.36 6.61
N GLN A 141 -16.47 1.51 6.71
CA GLN A 141 -17.43 0.66 6.01
C GLN A 141 -17.27 0.79 4.49
N ARG A 142 -17.16 2.02 3.97
CA ARG A 142 -16.96 2.28 2.53
C ARG A 142 -15.67 1.62 2.03
N ILE A 143 -14.56 1.71 2.78
CA ILE A 143 -13.30 1.02 2.51
C ILE A 143 -13.51 -0.50 2.49
N GLN A 144 -14.17 -1.06 3.50
CA GLN A 144 -14.44 -2.50 3.59
C GLN A 144 -15.22 -3.01 2.37
N LEU A 145 -16.31 -2.34 2.00
CA LEU A 145 -17.13 -2.69 0.85
C LEU A 145 -16.32 -2.67 -0.44
N ARG A 146 -15.62 -1.56 -0.69
CA ARG A 146 -14.85 -1.34 -1.91
C ARG A 146 -13.71 -2.35 -2.05
N GLU A 147 -12.96 -2.59 -0.98
CA GLU A 147 -11.81 -3.51 -0.99
C GLU A 147 -12.26 -4.97 -1.13
N PHE A 148 -13.37 -5.35 -0.49
CA PHE A 148 -13.95 -6.67 -0.69
C PHE A 148 -14.30 -6.91 -2.17
N LEU A 149 -15.03 -5.97 -2.78
CA LEU A 149 -15.44 -6.09 -4.18
C LEU A 149 -14.26 -6.05 -5.14
N ALA A 150 -13.23 -5.25 -4.85
CA ALA A 150 -12.00 -5.20 -5.65
C ALA A 150 -11.26 -6.54 -5.59
N ARG A 151 -11.12 -7.13 -4.40
CA ARG A 151 -10.46 -8.43 -4.21
C ARG A 151 -11.22 -9.55 -4.92
N PHE A 152 -12.53 -9.63 -4.73
CA PHE A 152 -13.37 -10.69 -5.27
C PHE A 152 -14.01 -10.32 -6.60
N GLN A 153 -13.44 -9.34 -7.33
CA GLN A 153 -13.90 -8.95 -8.65
C GLN A 153 -13.96 -10.13 -9.64
N PRO A 154 -12.99 -11.09 -9.66
CA PRO A 154 -13.08 -12.26 -10.53
C PRO A 154 -14.27 -13.17 -10.26
N LEU A 155 -14.70 -13.27 -8.99
CA LEU A 155 -15.84 -14.11 -8.58
C LEU A 155 -17.17 -13.37 -8.80
N THR A 156 -17.23 -12.09 -8.44
CA THR A 156 -18.43 -11.26 -8.54
C THR A 156 -18.72 -10.80 -9.98
N LYS A 157 -17.71 -10.80 -10.85
CA LYS A 157 -17.77 -10.26 -12.22
C LYS A 157 -18.22 -8.79 -12.26
N LEU A 158 -17.96 -8.04 -11.20
CA LEU A 158 -18.34 -6.63 -11.10
C LEU A 158 -17.48 -5.79 -12.05
N ALA A 159 -18.11 -5.00 -12.90
CA ALA A 159 -17.41 -4.12 -13.83
C ALA A 159 -16.59 -3.05 -13.08
N GLN A 160 -15.41 -2.70 -13.62
CA GLN A 160 -14.48 -1.74 -12.99
C GLN A 160 -15.11 -0.38 -12.71
N VAL A 161 -16.03 0.09 -13.56
CA VAL A 161 -16.72 1.37 -13.40
C VAL A 161 -17.43 1.50 -12.05
N HIS A 162 -17.98 0.40 -11.52
CA HIS A 162 -18.65 0.39 -10.22
C HIS A 162 -17.65 0.48 -9.06
N LEU A 163 -16.47 -0.14 -9.18
CA LEU A 163 -15.39 0.01 -8.20
C LEU A 163 -14.81 1.42 -8.20
N ASP A 164 -14.71 2.05 -9.36
CA ASP A 164 -14.26 3.43 -9.50
C ASP A 164 -15.26 4.38 -8.82
N ASN A 165 -16.57 4.15 -8.97
CA ASN A 165 -17.61 4.89 -8.26
C ASN A 165 -17.52 4.72 -6.73
N LEU A 166 -17.35 3.48 -6.25
CA LEU A 166 -17.16 3.19 -4.81
C LEU A 166 -15.84 3.73 -4.24
N SER A 167 -14.90 4.14 -5.10
CA SER A 167 -13.68 4.80 -4.63
C SER A 167 -13.91 6.27 -4.24
N ARG A 168 -15.10 6.83 -4.49
CA ARG A 168 -15.50 8.21 -4.18
C ARG A 168 -15.90 8.44 -2.71
N MET A 169 -15.01 8.11 -1.77
CA MET A 169 -15.35 7.99 -0.35
C MET A 169 -15.68 9.30 0.35
N SER A 170 -15.22 10.44 -0.16
CA SER A 170 -15.49 11.77 0.42
C SER A 170 -16.93 12.24 0.18
N LEU A 171 -17.65 11.65 -0.77
CA LEU A 171 -19.00 12.10 -1.15
C LEU A 171 -20.01 11.90 -0.01
N PRO A 172 -20.95 12.83 0.19
CA PRO A 172 -22.06 12.63 1.11
C PRO A 172 -22.85 11.36 0.78
N VAL A 173 -23.51 10.76 1.78
CA VAL A 173 -24.31 9.52 1.65
C VAL A 173 -25.21 9.55 0.41
N ARG A 174 -25.88 10.69 0.15
CA ARG A 174 -26.80 10.86 -1.00
C ARG A 174 -26.15 10.58 -2.36
N ARG A 175 -24.85 10.88 -2.51
CA ARG A 175 -24.13 10.83 -3.79
C ARG A 175 -23.11 9.71 -3.88
N TYR A 176 -22.84 9.00 -2.77
CA TYR A 176 -21.80 7.99 -2.72
C TYR A 176 -22.08 6.78 -3.64
N ILE A 177 -23.31 6.25 -3.62
CA ILE A 177 -23.69 5.07 -4.42
C ILE A 177 -24.84 5.46 -5.36
N SER A 178 -24.56 5.52 -6.66
CA SER A 178 -25.60 5.71 -7.68
C SER A 178 -26.53 4.48 -7.75
N ARG A 179 -27.77 4.67 -8.20
CA ARG A 179 -28.76 3.58 -8.34
C ARG A 179 -28.24 2.42 -9.21
N ALA A 180 -27.54 2.74 -10.30
CA ALA A 180 -26.90 1.75 -11.18
C ALA A 180 -25.80 0.96 -10.45
N THR A 181 -24.94 1.64 -9.68
CA THR A 181 -23.88 1.00 -8.89
C THR A 181 -24.46 0.13 -7.78
N LEU A 182 -25.49 0.61 -7.06
CA LEU A 182 -26.18 -0.16 -6.04
C LEU A 182 -26.74 -1.45 -6.62
N LYS A 183 -27.46 -1.37 -7.74
CA LYS A 183 -28.03 -2.55 -8.41
C LYS A 183 -26.94 -3.56 -8.76
N ALA A 184 -25.85 -3.13 -9.41
CA ALA A 184 -24.77 -4.01 -9.81
C ALA A 184 -24.11 -4.71 -8.60
N VAL A 185 -23.85 -3.96 -7.54
CA VAL A 185 -23.24 -4.47 -6.31
C VAL A 185 -24.18 -5.45 -5.59
N LEU A 186 -25.46 -5.13 -5.45
CA LEU A 186 -26.45 -6.03 -4.84
C LEU A 186 -26.57 -7.35 -5.61
N LEU A 187 -26.64 -7.28 -6.94
CA LEU A 187 -26.69 -8.49 -7.77
C LEU A 187 -25.43 -9.34 -7.57
N ALA A 188 -24.25 -8.72 -7.54
CA ALA A 188 -22.99 -9.42 -7.29
C ALA A 188 -22.94 -10.09 -5.90
N LEU A 189 -23.30 -9.36 -4.84
CA LEU A 189 -23.20 -9.85 -3.47
C LEU A 189 -24.25 -10.93 -3.16
N VAL A 190 -25.50 -10.74 -3.59
CA VAL A 190 -26.57 -11.73 -3.36
C VAL A 190 -26.32 -13.02 -4.14
N ASP A 191 -25.79 -12.92 -5.38
CA ASP A 191 -25.40 -14.09 -6.17
C ASP A 191 -24.24 -14.84 -5.51
N LEU A 192 -23.22 -14.11 -5.06
CA LEU A 192 -22.07 -14.67 -4.35
C LEU A 192 -22.47 -15.41 -3.06
N VAL A 193 -23.35 -14.80 -2.26
CA VAL A 193 -23.89 -15.41 -1.04
C VAL A 193 -24.76 -16.63 -1.37
N GLY A 194 -25.57 -16.56 -2.43
CA GLY A 194 -26.47 -17.64 -2.85
C GLY A 194 -25.76 -18.85 -3.48
N ALA A 195 -24.57 -18.67 -4.05
CA ALA A 195 -23.83 -19.72 -4.75
C ALA A 195 -23.58 -20.95 -3.87
N ASP A 196 -23.10 -20.74 -2.65
CA ASP A 196 -22.76 -21.83 -1.70
C ASP A 196 -23.85 -22.08 -0.65
N ALA A 197 -24.94 -21.34 -0.71
CA ALA A 197 -26.00 -21.41 0.27
C ALA A 197 -26.76 -22.75 0.26
N PRO A 198 -27.27 -23.24 1.41
CA PRO A 198 -28.23 -24.34 1.46
C PRO A 198 -29.46 -24.09 0.57
N HIS A 199 -30.14 -25.15 0.13
CA HIS A 199 -31.21 -25.06 -0.87
C HIS A 199 -32.26 -23.97 -0.61
N LYS A 200 -32.80 -23.90 0.62
CA LYS A 200 -33.80 -22.89 1.00
C LYS A 200 -33.27 -21.45 0.81
N LEU A 201 -32.04 -21.24 1.28
CA LEU A 201 -31.37 -19.94 1.23
C LEU A 201 -31.01 -19.54 -0.21
N ARG A 202 -30.49 -20.49 -0.98
CA ARG A 202 -30.23 -20.32 -2.42
C ARG A 202 -31.49 -19.93 -3.19
N GLN A 203 -32.62 -20.57 -2.90
CA GLN A 203 -33.91 -20.23 -3.53
C GLN A 203 -34.36 -18.80 -3.17
N GLY A 204 -34.20 -18.39 -1.91
CA GLY A 204 -34.45 -17.02 -1.48
C GLY A 204 -33.57 -16.02 -2.23
N CYS A 205 -32.25 -16.25 -2.29
CA CYS A 205 -31.32 -15.42 -3.03
C CYS A 205 -31.67 -15.33 -4.53
N GLN A 206 -32.01 -16.44 -5.18
CA GLN A 206 -32.44 -16.45 -6.59
C GLN A 206 -33.72 -15.65 -6.83
N THR A 207 -34.64 -15.68 -5.87
CA THR A 207 -35.89 -14.91 -5.92
C THR A 207 -35.60 -13.42 -5.78
N ALA A 208 -34.80 -13.02 -4.78
CA ALA A 208 -34.35 -11.64 -4.59
C ALA A 208 -33.60 -11.11 -5.83
N LEU A 209 -32.67 -11.88 -6.40
CA LEU A 209 -31.96 -11.53 -7.63
C LEU A 209 -32.92 -11.25 -8.80
N ARG A 210 -33.98 -12.05 -8.94
CA ARG A 210 -34.98 -11.84 -9.98
C ARG A 210 -35.71 -10.50 -9.79
N TYR A 211 -36.10 -10.18 -8.56
CA TYR A 211 -36.76 -8.91 -8.25
C TYR A 211 -35.84 -7.70 -8.45
N ILE A 212 -34.62 -7.75 -7.92
CA ILE A 212 -33.63 -6.66 -8.05
C ILE A 212 -33.28 -6.39 -9.52
N ARG A 213 -33.15 -7.43 -10.36
CA ARG A 213 -32.92 -7.24 -11.81
C ARG A 213 -34.05 -6.43 -12.47
N ASN A 214 -35.30 -6.71 -12.06
CA ASN A 214 -36.51 -6.12 -12.61
C ASN A 214 -36.90 -4.76 -11.99
N ALA A 215 -36.30 -4.39 -10.86
CA ALA A 215 -36.59 -3.13 -10.18
C ALA A 215 -36.19 -1.87 -10.97
N LYS A 216 -35.37 -1.99 -12.04
CA LYS A 216 -34.93 -0.86 -12.88
C LYS A 216 -34.34 0.34 -12.09
N GLY A 217 -33.73 0.08 -10.93
CA GLY A 217 -33.15 1.12 -10.07
C GLY A 217 -34.12 1.71 -9.03
N ASP A 218 -35.38 1.26 -8.99
CA ASP A 218 -36.34 1.64 -7.95
C ASP A 218 -35.88 1.09 -6.58
N LEU A 219 -35.58 2.02 -5.66
CA LEU A 219 -35.08 1.71 -4.33
C LEU A 219 -36.13 1.01 -3.46
N SER A 220 -37.42 1.34 -3.63
CA SER A 220 -38.51 0.75 -2.85
C SER A 220 -38.71 -0.71 -3.25
N ILE A 221 -38.77 -0.99 -4.55
CA ILE A 221 -38.86 -2.37 -5.06
C ILE A 221 -37.60 -3.18 -4.68
N THR A 222 -36.43 -2.53 -4.69
CA THR A 222 -35.17 -3.16 -4.26
C THR A 222 -35.22 -3.52 -2.78
N TRP A 223 -35.76 -2.65 -1.92
CA TRP A 223 -35.96 -2.95 -0.51
C TRP A 223 -37.00 -4.06 -0.30
N ASP A 224 -38.15 -4.02 -0.98
CA ASP A 224 -39.18 -5.08 -0.91
C ASP A 224 -38.59 -6.47 -1.23
N ALA A 225 -37.67 -6.54 -2.21
CA ALA A 225 -36.98 -7.78 -2.54
C ALA A 225 -36.03 -8.26 -1.41
N LEU A 226 -35.36 -7.33 -0.75
CA LEU A 226 -34.40 -7.61 0.33
C LEU A 226 -35.12 -7.90 1.66
N SER A 227 -36.24 -7.25 1.94
CA SER A 227 -37.07 -7.50 3.13
C SER A 227 -37.74 -8.88 3.06
N GLU A 228 -38.16 -9.33 1.86
CA GLU A 228 -38.62 -10.70 1.66
C GLU A 228 -37.49 -11.72 1.89
N LEU A 229 -36.26 -11.40 1.43
CA LEU A 229 -35.09 -12.21 1.74
C LEU A 229 -34.80 -12.23 3.26
N ARG A 230 -34.94 -11.08 3.95
CA ARG A 230 -34.81 -10.97 5.40
C ARG A 230 -35.79 -11.91 6.12
N ARG A 231 -37.07 -11.86 5.74
CA ARG A 231 -38.14 -12.67 6.35
C ARG A 231 -37.93 -14.16 6.15
N THR A 232 -37.47 -14.57 4.97
CA THR A 232 -37.38 -15.99 4.60
C THR A 232 -36.06 -16.66 4.99
N CYS A 233 -34.98 -15.86 5.00
CA CYS A 233 -33.62 -16.37 4.98
C CYS A 233 -32.69 -15.73 6.03
N TYR A 234 -32.75 -14.42 6.24
CA TYR A 234 -31.80 -13.68 7.08
C TYR A 234 -32.50 -12.69 8.01
N SER A 235 -32.98 -13.15 9.18
CA SER A 235 -33.67 -12.25 10.13
C SER A 235 -32.80 -11.07 10.61
N GLU A 236 -31.48 -11.24 10.56
CA GLU A 236 -30.46 -10.26 10.98
C GLU A 236 -30.10 -9.23 9.90
N LEU A 237 -30.65 -9.34 8.67
CA LEU A 237 -30.40 -8.33 7.62
C LEU A 237 -30.81 -6.95 8.15
N PRO A 238 -29.93 -5.94 8.15
CA PRO A 238 -30.25 -4.62 8.68
C PRO A 238 -31.23 -3.87 7.77
N ASP A 239 -31.88 -2.86 8.34
CA ASP A 239 -32.66 -1.89 7.58
C ASP A 239 -31.75 -0.89 6.84
N PRO A 240 -32.21 -0.25 5.75
CA PRO A 240 -31.46 0.83 5.11
C PRO A 240 -31.33 2.01 6.08
N ASP A 241 -30.28 2.80 6.01
CA ASP A 241 -30.13 3.97 6.87
C ASP A 241 -31.23 5.03 6.62
N HIS A 242 -31.48 5.82 7.66
CA HIS A 242 -32.35 6.99 7.56
C HIS A 242 -31.84 7.99 6.51
N PRO A 243 -32.74 8.72 5.83
CA PRO A 243 -32.32 9.76 4.91
C PRO A 243 -31.50 10.81 5.67
N PRO A 244 -30.41 11.34 5.09
CA PRO A 244 -29.58 12.31 5.80
C PRO A 244 -30.39 13.59 6.07
N ALA A 245 -30.35 14.03 7.33
CA ALA A 245 -31.19 15.09 7.90
C ALA A 245 -30.95 16.48 7.29
N THR A 246 -29.86 16.65 6.55
CA THR A 246 -29.41 17.93 6.00
C THR A 246 -29.03 17.76 4.54
N ASP A 247 -29.99 17.91 3.64
CA ASP A 247 -29.71 18.43 2.31
C ASP A 247 -30.99 19.04 1.74
N ASN A 248 -31.24 20.28 2.14
CA ASN A 248 -32.24 21.19 1.55
C ASN A 248 -31.68 21.84 0.27
N GLY A 249 -30.53 21.40 -0.23
CA GLY A 249 -30.01 21.79 -1.53
C GLY A 249 -30.88 21.21 -2.62
N VAL A 250 -31.62 22.08 -3.29
CA VAL A 250 -32.23 21.84 -4.60
C VAL A 250 -31.10 21.62 -5.61
N ASP A 251 -30.45 20.47 -5.56
CA ASP A 251 -29.74 19.96 -6.71
C ASP A 251 -30.72 18.98 -7.36
N GLU A 252 -31.39 19.46 -8.40
CA GLU A 252 -32.04 18.58 -9.37
C GLU A 252 -31.09 17.43 -9.65
N GLU A 253 -31.58 16.20 -9.47
CA GLU A 253 -31.00 15.00 -10.04
C GLU A 253 -30.91 15.22 -11.57
N THR A 254 -29.87 15.90 -12.04
CA THR A 254 -29.32 15.65 -13.37
C THR A 254 -28.55 14.34 -13.25
N GLU A 255 -29.29 13.26 -12.97
CA GLU A 255 -28.89 11.94 -13.40
C GLU A 255 -28.75 12.07 -14.91
N ASP A 256 -27.51 12.22 -15.37
CA ASP A 256 -27.12 12.11 -16.77
C ASP A 256 -27.50 10.68 -17.22
N ASP A 257 -28.77 10.51 -17.56
CA ASP A 257 -29.39 9.35 -18.21
C ASP A 257 -28.83 9.15 -19.64
N SER A 258 -27.58 9.56 -19.87
CA SER A 258 -26.75 9.21 -21.03
C SER A 258 -26.17 7.80 -20.87
N GLU A 259 -26.95 6.83 -20.37
CA GLU A 259 -26.72 5.46 -20.78
C GLU A 259 -27.31 5.30 -22.18
N ASP A 260 -26.41 5.35 -23.16
CA ASP A 260 -26.51 4.94 -24.55
C ASP A 260 -27.57 3.85 -24.79
N GLN A 261 -28.84 4.25 -24.84
CA GLN A 261 -29.90 3.46 -25.46
C GLN A 261 -29.68 3.57 -26.96
N GLY A 262 -28.75 2.75 -27.46
CA GLY A 262 -28.68 2.41 -28.86
C GLY A 262 -30.11 2.19 -29.37
N ARG A 263 -30.51 3.02 -30.34
CA ARG A 263 -31.80 2.97 -31.03
C ARG A 263 -32.06 1.57 -31.58
N VAL A 264 -32.62 0.69 -30.77
CA VAL A 264 -33.25 -0.54 -31.25
C VAL A 264 -34.70 -0.20 -31.56
N THR A 265 -35.04 -0.38 -32.83
CA THR A 265 -36.33 -0.08 -33.44
C THR A 265 -37.51 -0.65 -32.63
N ARG A 266 -38.41 0.25 -32.23
CA ARG A 266 -39.70 -0.03 -31.59
C ARG A 266 -40.61 -0.80 -32.55
N GLN A 267 -40.60 -2.12 -32.53
CA GLN A 267 -41.72 -2.89 -33.11
C GLN A 267 -41.92 -4.32 -32.56
N ALA A 268 -41.51 -4.60 -31.32
CA ALA A 268 -41.71 -5.94 -30.70
C ALA A 268 -42.33 -5.93 -29.29
N SER A 269 -42.93 -4.81 -28.83
CA SER A 269 -43.26 -4.61 -27.40
C SER A 269 -44.75 -4.73 -27.01
N LYS A 270 -45.53 -5.62 -27.65
CA LYS A 270 -46.89 -5.94 -27.15
C LYS A 270 -47.09 -7.38 -26.65
N LEU A 271 -46.18 -8.31 -26.94
CA LEU A 271 -46.29 -9.72 -26.52
C LEU A 271 -45.40 -10.11 -25.32
N ALA A 272 -44.51 -9.22 -24.85
CA ALA A 272 -43.59 -9.51 -23.74
C ALA A 272 -44.08 -9.06 -22.35
N ARG A 273 -45.29 -8.50 -22.23
CA ARG A 273 -45.85 -8.05 -20.94
C ARG A 273 -46.48 -9.17 -20.10
N THR A 274 -46.69 -10.36 -20.68
CA THR A 274 -47.31 -11.51 -20.00
C THR A 274 -46.34 -12.39 -19.22
N SER A 275 -45.04 -12.09 -19.21
CA SER A 275 -44.02 -12.90 -18.52
C SER A 275 -43.22 -12.15 -17.45
N GLN A 276 -43.60 -10.92 -17.08
CA GLN A 276 -42.96 -10.27 -15.93
C GLN A 276 -43.34 -11.04 -14.65
N PRO A 277 -42.35 -11.43 -13.83
CA PRO A 277 -42.64 -12.07 -12.55
C PRO A 277 -43.45 -11.12 -11.67
N PRO A 278 -44.33 -11.65 -10.80
CA PRO A 278 -45.09 -10.83 -9.87
C PRO A 278 -44.14 -9.94 -9.05
N PRO A 279 -44.52 -8.70 -8.70
CA PRO A 279 -43.68 -7.84 -7.87
C PRO A 279 -43.40 -8.51 -6.51
N PRO A 280 -42.30 -8.16 -5.84
CA PRO A 280 -42.05 -8.63 -4.48
C PRO A 280 -43.21 -8.22 -3.55
N PRO A 281 -43.44 -8.97 -2.47
CA PRO A 281 -44.36 -8.54 -1.41
C PRO A 281 -43.92 -7.17 -0.88
N LYS A 282 -44.85 -6.23 -0.82
CA LYS A 282 -44.57 -4.90 -0.28
C LYS A 282 -44.22 -4.99 1.20
N ASP A 283 -43.21 -4.23 1.62
CA ASP A 283 -42.84 -4.10 3.00
C ASP A 283 -43.08 -2.67 3.49
N ASP A 284 -44.15 -2.50 4.28
CA ASP A 284 -44.52 -1.22 4.89
C ASP A 284 -43.81 -1.00 6.24
N SER A 285 -42.67 -1.67 6.48
CA SER A 285 -41.97 -1.62 7.78
C SER A 285 -41.17 -0.33 7.99
N LEU A 286 -40.74 0.33 6.91
CA LEU A 286 -39.99 1.56 6.97
C LEU A 286 -40.91 2.76 7.18
N ASN A 287 -40.59 3.58 8.18
CA ASN A 287 -41.30 4.84 8.47
C ASN A 287 -40.70 6.06 7.74
N TYR A 288 -39.83 5.84 6.75
CA TYR A 288 -39.18 6.88 5.95
C TYR A 288 -39.02 6.45 4.49
N GLN A 289 -38.81 7.45 3.62
CA GLN A 289 -38.58 7.25 2.20
C GLN A 289 -37.11 6.88 1.91
N LEU A 290 -36.94 5.98 0.95
CA LEU A 290 -35.63 5.68 0.36
C LEU A 290 -35.36 6.65 -0.79
N VAL A 291 -34.34 7.49 -0.62
CA VAL A 291 -34.01 8.60 -1.52
C VAL A 291 -32.77 8.28 -2.35
N CYS A 292 -31.78 7.59 -1.79
CA CYS A 292 -30.48 7.38 -2.43
C CYS A 292 -29.92 5.98 -2.19
N GLY A 293 -28.99 5.56 -3.06
CA GLY A 293 -28.35 4.26 -2.93
C GLY A 293 -27.42 4.13 -1.72
N GLY A 294 -26.91 5.25 -1.20
CA GLY A 294 -26.06 5.27 0.00
C GLY A 294 -26.75 4.73 1.26
N GLN A 295 -28.08 4.85 1.37
CA GLN A 295 -28.84 4.29 2.49
C GLN A 295 -28.73 2.76 2.60
N PHE A 296 -28.35 2.07 1.52
CA PHE A 296 -28.20 0.62 1.54
C PHE A 296 -26.81 0.17 2.07
N LEU A 297 -25.93 1.09 2.47
CA LEU A 297 -24.58 0.74 2.94
C LEU A 297 -24.58 -0.32 4.06
N PRO A 298 -25.41 -0.26 5.13
CA PRO A 298 -25.44 -1.29 6.16
C PRO A 298 -25.77 -2.68 5.61
N ILE A 299 -26.70 -2.76 4.66
CA ILE A 299 -27.09 -4.00 3.99
C ILE A 299 -25.93 -4.55 3.16
N LEU A 300 -25.23 -3.69 2.42
CA LEU A 300 -24.06 -4.09 1.62
C LEU A 300 -22.93 -4.63 2.51
N ILE A 301 -22.66 -4.00 3.65
CA ILE A 301 -21.66 -4.48 4.62
C ILE A 301 -22.06 -5.82 5.20
N PHE A 302 -23.32 -5.98 5.60
CA PHE A 302 -23.83 -7.27 6.09
C PHE A 302 -23.68 -8.38 5.05
N LEU A 303 -24.02 -8.11 3.78
CA LEU A 303 -23.85 -9.09 2.70
C LEU A 303 -22.38 -9.43 2.45
N VAL A 304 -21.47 -8.46 2.57
CA VAL A 304 -20.02 -8.70 2.52
C VAL A 304 -19.59 -9.62 3.66
N GLU A 305 -20.06 -9.38 4.88
CA GLU A 305 -19.74 -10.22 6.04
C GLU A 305 -20.28 -11.65 5.90
N LEU A 306 -21.48 -11.82 5.36
CA LEU A 306 -22.02 -13.12 4.99
C LEU A 306 -21.19 -13.79 3.90
N ALA A 307 -20.81 -13.05 2.86
CA ALA A 307 -20.00 -13.58 1.76
C ALA A 307 -18.63 -14.07 2.27
N LEU A 308 -18.01 -13.38 3.22
CA LEU A 308 -16.76 -13.84 3.86
C LEU A 308 -16.91 -15.18 4.60
N GLN A 309 -18.13 -15.58 4.94
CA GLN A 309 -18.41 -16.86 5.59
C GLN A 309 -18.68 -17.99 4.59
N THR A 310 -18.83 -17.71 3.29
CA THR A 310 -19.15 -18.75 2.31
C THR A 310 -17.96 -19.67 2.03
N PRO A 311 -18.19 -20.97 1.81
CA PRO A 311 -17.15 -21.94 1.46
C PRO A 311 -16.26 -21.52 0.29
N SER A 312 -16.81 -20.97 -0.79
CA SER A 312 -16.02 -20.58 -1.97
C SER A 312 -15.10 -19.42 -1.67
N ILE A 313 -15.57 -18.41 -0.92
CA ILE A 313 -14.72 -17.27 -0.52
C ILE A 313 -13.64 -17.70 0.46
N ARG A 314 -13.97 -18.57 1.44
CA ARG A 314 -12.96 -19.14 2.35
C ARG A 314 -11.93 -19.98 1.60
N ALA A 315 -12.36 -20.81 0.66
CA ALA A 315 -11.48 -21.61 -0.17
C ALA A 315 -10.58 -20.74 -1.06
N ASP A 316 -11.10 -19.64 -1.62
CA ASP A 316 -10.30 -18.65 -2.36
C ASP A 316 -9.26 -17.98 -1.45
N ILE A 317 -9.66 -17.54 -0.25
CA ILE A 317 -8.74 -16.96 0.74
C ILE A 317 -7.62 -17.95 1.10
N ASP A 318 -7.98 -19.19 1.40
CA ASP A 318 -7.02 -20.25 1.75
C ASP A 318 -6.12 -20.63 0.58
N TYR A 319 -6.67 -20.71 -0.63
CA TYR A 319 -5.92 -20.99 -1.86
C TYR A 319 -4.94 -19.85 -2.17
N ALA A 320 -5.38 -18.60 -2.05
CA ALA A 320 -4.54 -17.43 -2.23
C ALA A 320 -3.40 -17.41 -1.21
N LEU A 321 -3.71 -17.70 0.06
CA LEU A 321 -2.70 -17.76 1.11
C LEU A 321 -1.69 -18.90 0.92
N ARG A 322 -2.14 -20.09 0.52
CA ARG A 322 -1.26 -21.28 0.41
C ARG A 322 -0.51 -21.38 -0.91
N ASN A 323 -1.15 -21.03 -2.02
CA ASN A 323 -0.63 -21.30 -3.35
C ASN A 323 -0.18 -20.02 -4.05
N LEU A 324 -1.03 -18.97 -4.06
CA LEU A 324 -0.71 -17.75 -4.79
C LEU A 324 0.39 -16.94 -4.09
N SER A 325 0.36 -16.81 -2.76
CA SER A 325 1.42 -16.12 -2.01
C SER A 325 2.78 -16.80 -2.18
N VAL A 326 2.80 -18.15 -2.23
CA VAL A 326 4.00 -18.96 -2.43
C VAL A 326 4.49 -18.85 -3.87
N ALA A 327 3.59 -18.86 -4.85
CA ALA A 327 3.92 -18.65 -6.25
C ALA A 327 4.46 -17.23 -6.51
N ALA A 328 3.84 -16.20 -5.93
CA ALA A 328 4.30 -14.82 -5.96
C ALA A 328 5.69 -14.71 -5.34
N GLN A 329 5.91 -15.34 -4.17
CA GLN A 329 7.22 -15.36 -3.51
C GLN A 329 8.28 -16.07 -4.34
N LYS A 330 7.93 -17.19 -4.98
CA LYS A 330 8.83 -17.91 -5.88
C LYS A 330 9.19 -17.06 -7.10
N THR A 331 8.20 -16.42 -7.71
CA THR A 331 8.40 -15.54 -8.87
C THR A 331 9.27 -14.34 -8.51
N TYR A 332 9.00 -13.70 -7.38
CA TYR A 332 9.82 -12.63 -6.83
C TYR A 332 11.26 -13.10 -6.58
N ALA A 333 11.45 -14.23 -5.92
CA ALA A 333 12.77 -14.78 -5.63
C ALA A 333 13.56 -15.09 -6.91
N THR A 334 12.92 -15.66 -7.93
CA THR A 334 13.53 -15.93 -9.24
C THR A 334 13.96 -14.63 -9.93
N LYS A 335 13.04 -13.67 -10.09
CA LYS A 335 13.34 -12.38 -10.74
C LYS A 335 14.42 -11.60 -9.98
N LEU A 336 14.39 -11.66 -8.65
CA LEU A 336 15.41 -11.03 -7.82
C LEU A 336 16.78 -11.71 -7.99
N ALA A 337 16.82 -13.03 -8.11
CA ALA A 337 18.05 -13.77 -8.36
C ALA A 337 18.62 -13.46 -9.76
N GLU A 338 17.78 -13.43 -10.78
CA GLU A 338 18.15 -13.03 -12.15
C GLU A 338 18.75 -11.61 -12.17
N GLU A 339 18.07 -10.65 -11.53
CA GLU A 339 18.53 -9.27 -11.43
C GLU A 339 19.85 -9.15 -10.65
N LYS A 340 20.01 -9.91 -9.56
CA LYS A 340 21.28 -9.97 -8.80
C LYS A 340 22.41 -10.56 -9.62
N SER A 341 22.14 -11.59 -10.43
CA SER A 341 23.13 -12.19 -11.33
C SER A 341 23.55 -11.18 -12.40
N ARG A 342 22.58 -10.56 -13.08
CA ARG A 342 22.80 -9.51 -14.08
C ARG A 342 23.68 -8.38 -13.51
N TRP A 343 23.34 -7.89 -12.32
CA TRP A 343 24.11 -6.84 -11.66
C TRP A 343 25.52 -7.29 -11.26
N SER A 344 25.68 -8.51 -10.75
CA SER A 344 26.99 -9.06 -10.41
C SER A 344 27.92 -9.11 -11.62
N GLU A 345 27.45 -9.60 -12.76
CA GLU A 345 28.20 -9.64 -14.02
C GLU A 345 28.56 -8.23 -14.51
N GLN A 346 27.59 -7.30 -14.49
CA GLN A 346 27.82 -5.92 -14.91
C GLN A 346 28.83 -5.21 -14.00
N ARG A 347 28.73 -5.43 -12.68
CA ARG A 347 29.66 -4.89 -11.69
C ARG A 347 31.06 -5.45 -11.88
N GLN A 348 31.20 -6.73 -12.23
CA GLN A 348 32.49 -7.35 -12.53
C GLN A 348 33.13 -6.75 -13.80
N LYS A 349 32.33 -6.48 -14.85
CA LYS A 349 32.80 -5.79 -16.07
C LYS A 349 33.33 -4.38 -15.76
N PHE A 350 32.62 -3.60 -14.95
CA PHE A 350 33.12 -2.29 -14.53
C PHE A 350 34.39 -2.39 -13.68
N ALA A 351 34.50 -3.42 -12.83
CA ALA A 351 35.68 -3.61 -11.99
C ALA A 351 36.92 -3.98 -12.81
N SER A 352 36.78 -4.87 -13.81
CA SER A 352 37.89 -5.23 -14.69
C SER A 352 38.33 -4.06 -15.58
N GLU A 353 37.40 -3.32 -16.16
CA GLU A 353 37.71 -2.14 -16.99
C GLU A 353 38.42 -1.05 -16.17
N LEU A 354 37.96 -0.79 -14.94
CA LEU A 354 38.63 0.14 -14.04
C LEU A 354 40.04 -0.32 -13.65
N ALA A 355 40.25 -1.62 -13.40
CA ALA A 355 41.57 -2.15 -13.08
C ALA A 355 42.56 -1.99 -14.25
N VAL A 356 42.12 -2.28 -15.47
CA VAL A 356 42.93 -2.08 -16.69
C VAL A 356 43.30 -0.61 -16.85
N LEU A 357 42.34 0.31 -16.75
CA LEU A 357 42.61 1.75 -16.89
C LEU A 357 43.47 2.31 -15.75
N GLN A 358 43.35 1.77 -14.54
CA GLN A 358 44.23 2.13 -13.43
C GLN A 358 45.67 1.68 -13.70
N SER A 359 45.87 0.47 -14.23
CA SER A 359 47.20 -0.01 -14.64
C SER A 359 47.80 0.87 -15.74
N VAL A 360 47.03 1.19 -16.79
CA VAL A 360 47.47 2.09 -17.87
C VAL A 360 47.83 3.46 -17.32
N ARG A 361 47.00 4.01 -16.42
CA ARG A 361 47.28 5.31 -15.80
C ARG A 361 48.58 5.28 -14.97
N SER A 362 48.84 4.21 -14.23
CA SER A 362 50.10 4.08 -13.49
C SER A 362 51.30 4.07 -14.42
N GLN A 363 51.23 3.33 -15.54
CA GLN A 363 52.28 3.30 -16.56
C GLN A 363 52.49 4.67 -17.22
N GLU A 364 51.41 5.39 -17.54
CA GLU A 364 51.49 6.76 -18.08
C GLU A 364 52.17 7.73 -17.10
N VAL A 365 51.87 7.61 -15.81
CA VAL A 365 52.47 8.45 -14.76
C VAL A 365 53.95 8.11 -14.58
N GLU A 366 54.31 6.83 -14.57
CA GLU A 366 55.71 6.38 -14.51
C GLU A 366 56.51 6.88 -15.71
N ALA A 367 55.97 6.74 -16.93
CA ALA A 367 56.61 7.24 -18.15
C ALA A 367 56.77 8.77 -18.15
N ALA A 368 55.74 9.50 -17.72
CA ALA A 368 55.79 10.96 -17.62
C ALA A 368 56.81 11.44 -16.59
N ASN A 369 56.90 10.75 -15.44
CA ASN A 369 57.91 11.02 -14.42
C ASN A 369 59.33 10.77 -14.94
N ALA A 370 59.53 9.68 -15.70
CA ALA A 370 60.82 9.37 -16.33
C ALA A 370 61.25 10.43 -17.36
N GLN A 371 60.29 11.10 -18.01
CA GLN A 371 60.52 12.17 -18.98
C GLN A 371 60.56 13.57 -18.37
N GLY A 372 60.34 13.71 -17.06
CA GLY A 372 60.29 15.02 -16.38
C GLY A 372 59.09 15.90 -16.76
N VAL A 373 58.04 15.30 -17.35
CA VAL A 373 56.85 16.03 -17.83
C VAL A 373 55.69 15.86 -16.84
N HIS A 374 55.08 16.97 -16.41
CA HIS A 374 53.87 16.92 -15.60
C HIS A 374 52.63 16.67 -16.48
N THR A 375 52.00 15.50 -16.32
CA THR A 375 50.75 15.15 -17.02
C THR A 375 49.53 15.77 -16.35
N ARG A 376 49.14 16.98 -16.77
CA ARG A 376 47.88 17.60 -16.34
C ARG A 376 46.73 17.11 -17.25
N GLY A 377 45.94 16.14 -16.76
CA GLY A 377 44.67 15.74 -17.38
C GLY A 377 44.78 14.68 -18.48
N SER A 378 45.38 13.52 -18.18
CA SER A 378 45.41 12.38 -19.11
C SER A 378 44.00 11.91 -19.54
N SER A 379 43.86 11.55 -20.82
CA SER A 379 42.67 10.89 -21.40
C SER A 379 42.21 9.69 -20.58
N THR A 380 43.15 8.91 -20.03
CA THR A 380 42.86 7.75 -19.16
C THR A 380 42.19 8.16 -17.85
N THR A 381 42.53 9.34 -17.30
CA THR A 381 41.84 9.88 -16.12
C THR A 381 40.39 10.27 -16.43
N ALA A 382 40.12 10.78 -17.64
CA ALA A 382 38.76 11.08 -18.08
C ALA A 382 37.93 9.78 -18.25
N LYS A 383 38.50 8.75 -18.88
CA LYS A 383 37.85 7.42 -19.03
C LYS A 383 37.52 6.77 -17.68
N ILE A 384 38.43 6.85 -16.71
CA ILE A 384 38.17 6.34 -15.33
C ILE A 384 36.98 7.08 -14.69
N LYS A 385 36.88 8.40 -14.87
CA LYS A 385 35.75 9.18 -14.35
C LYS A 385 34.44 8.79 -15.02
N ASP A 386 34.45 8.62 -16.34
CA ASP A 386 33.28 8.20 -17.12
C ASP A 386 32.77 6.82 -16.67
N ILE A 387 33.65 5.82 -16.54
CA ILE A 387 33.25 4.47 -16.09
C ILE A 387 32.73 4.47 -14.66
N LYS A 388 33.34 5.27 -13.76
CA LYS A 388 32.80 5.43 -12.40
C LYS A 388 31.38 6.02 -12.41
N LEU A 389 31.12 6.97 -13.30
CA LEU A 389 29.81 7.59 -13.45
C LEU A 389 28.79 6.59 -14.03
N LYS A 390 29.17 5.82 -15.07
CA LYS A 390 28.37 4.72 -15.63
C LYS A 390 28.05 3.64 -14.60
N ARG A 391 29.05 3.23 -13.79
CA ARG A 391 28.86 2.27 -12.69
C ARG A 391 27.86 2.80 -11.65
N LYS A 392 27.96 4.08 -11.28
CA LYS A 392 27.02 4.71 -10.33
C LYS A 392 25.60 4.75 -10.89
N ALA A 393 25.44 5.09 -12.18
CA ALA A 393 24.14 5.08 -12.84
C ALA A 393 23.54 3.66 -12.91
N ALA A 394 24.36 2.65 -13.25
CA ALA A 394 23.93 1.25 -13.31
C ALA A 394 23.57 0.67 -11.92
N ASP A 395 24.29 1.07 -10.87
CA ASP A 395 23.94 0.70 -9.49
C ASP A 395 22.59 1.30 -9.08
N ALA A 396 22.34 2.56 -9.42
CA ALA A 396 21.05 3.21 -9.17
C ALA A 396 19.90 2.50 -9.93
N ASP A 397 20.13 2.08 -11.17
CA ASP A 397 19.17 1.30 -11.96
C ASP A 397 18.91 -0.10 -11.36
N HIS A 398 19.96 -0.81 -10.94
CA HIS A 398 19.82 -2.08 -10.22
C HIS A 398 18.96 -1.92 -8.96
N GLN A 399 19.25 -0.91 -8.14
CA GLN A 399 18.45 -0.63 -6.94
C GLN A 399 16.99 -0.33 -7.29
N ARG A 400 16.74 0.43 -8.36
CA ARG A 400 15.38 0.70 -8.86
C ARG A 400 14.66 -0.60 -9.24
N ILE A 401 15.31 -1.49 -10.01
CA ILE A 401 14.70 -2.76 -10.43
C ILE A 401 14.40 -3.66 -9.22
N VAL A 402 15.36 -3.82 -8.30
CA VAL A 402 15.17 -4.64 -7.08
C VAL A 402 13.98 -4.16 -6.27
N ARG A 403 13.82 -2.85 -6.11
CA ARG A 403 12.68 -2.30 -5.38
C ARG A 403 11.37 -2.43 -6.13
N LYS A 404 11.36 -2.20 -7.44
CA LYS A 404 10.20 -2.46 -8.31
C LYS A 404 9.69 -3.89 -8.17
N LEU A 405 10.60 -4.87 -8.13
CA LEU A 405 10.26 -6.26 -7.87
C LEU A 405 9.64 -6.44 -6.47
N SER A 406 10.19 -5.79 -5.45
CA SER A 406 9.66 -5.82 -4.08
C SER A 406 8.26 -5.19 -4.00
N ILE A 407 8.01 -4.06 -4.65
CA ILE A 407 6.71 -3.40 -4.67
C ILE A 407 5.68 -4.28 -5.36
N SER A 408 6.03 -4.80 -6.54
CA SER A 408 5.14 -5.68 -7.32
C SER A 408 4.75 -6.90 -6.48
N TYR A 409 5.72 -7.51 -5.80
CA TYR A 409 5.47 -8.63 -4.88
C TYR A 409 4.56 -8.23 -3.71
N ASN A 410 4.78 -7.08 -3.07
CA ASN A 410 3.94 -6.63 -1.97
C ASN A 410 2.51 -6.27 -2.42
N LEU A 411 2.34 -5.69 -3.61
CA LEU A 411 1.03 -5.42 -4.19
C LEU A 411 0.29 -6.73 -4.51
N GLU A 412 1.00 -7.71 -5.07
CA GLU A 412 0.47 -9.05 -5.33
C GLU A 412 0.05 -9.74 -4.02
N LEU A 413 0.88 -9.67 -2.97
CA LEU A 413 0.52 -10.16 -1.63
C LEU A 413 -0.69 -9.44 -1.03
N ARG A 414 -0.80 -8.12 -1.20
CA ARG A 414 -1.93 -7.33 -0.70
C ARG A 414 -3.23 -7.69 -1.41
N ALA A 415 -3.18 -8.03 -2.69
CA ALA A 415 -4.34 -8.58 -3.39
C ALA A 415 -4.87 -9.88 -2.73
N TYR A 416 -4.03 -10.58 -1.96
CA TYR A 416 -4.41 -11.77 -1.18
C TYR A 416 -4.79 -11.46 0.29
N ALA A 417 -4.61 -10.22 0.77
CA ALA A 417 -4.94 -9.83 2.15
C ALA A 417 -6.46 -9.66 2.33
N GLY A 418 -6.99 -10.17 3.45
CA GLY A 418 -8.43 -10.39 3.72
C GLY A 418 -9.33 -9.15 3.68
N ARG A 419 -8.77 -7.96 3.88
CA ARG A 419 -9.49 -6.70 4.10
C ARG A 419 -8.62 -5.53 3.64
N GLY A 420 -9.24 -4.39 3.34
CA GLY A 420 -8.53 -3.14 3.11
C GLY A 420 -7.45 -2.93 4.17
N THR A 421 -6.19 -3.00 3.75
CA THR A 421 -5.09 -3.06 4.71
C THR A 421 -4.74 -1.67 5.18
N CYS A 422 -4.97 -1.41 6.47
CA CYS A 422 -4.23 -0.39 7.19
C CYS A 422 -2.73 -0.68 6.98
N LEU A 423 -1.99 0.30 6.46
CA LEU A 423 -0.55 0.22 6.26
C LEU A 423 0.19 0.13 7.59
N GLY A 424 -0.45 0.60 8.66
CA GLY A 424 0.09 0.62 10.01
C GLY A 424 -0.39 1.86 10.76
N SER A 425 0.00 1.92 12.03
CA SER A 425 -0.19 3.10 12.87
C SER A 425 1.16 3.68 13.28
N ASP A 426 1.22 4.99 13.48
CA ASP A 426 2.41 5.62 14.06
C ASP A 426 2.34 5.77 15.59
N GLN A 427 3.32 6.47 16.16
CA GLN A 427 3.44 6.66 17.60
C GLN A 427 2.33 7.54 18.19
N SER A 428 1.73 8.39 17.36
CA SER A 428 0.61 9.27 17.74
C SER A 428 -0.73 8.55 17.59
N GLY A 429 -0.73 7.25 17.24
CA GLY A 429 -1.94 6.48 16.99
C GLY A 429 -2.60 6.79 15.65
N ARG A 430 -1.94 7.55 14.77
CA ARG A 430 -2.48 7.86 13.44
C ARG A 430 -2.44 6.62 12.57
N GLN A 431 -3.54 6.35 11.89
CA GLN A 431 -3.71 5.15 11.06
C GLN A 431 -3.57 5.53 9.59
N TYR A 432 -2.75 4.77 8.85
CA TYR A 432 -2.48 5.03 7.44
C TYR A 432 -3.13 3.95 6.58
N PHE A 433 -3.74 4.36 5.47
CA PHE A 433 -4.46 3.47 4.57
C PHE A 433 -4.02 3.71 3.13
N ALA A 434 -3.93 2.62 2.36
CA ALA A 434 -3.86 2.68 0.92
C ALA A 434 -4.80 1.62 0.35
N LEU A 435 -5.67 2.04 -0.56
CA LEU A 435 -6.62 1.15 -1.20
C LEU A 435 -5.98 0.42 -2.39
N ALA A 436 -6.55 -0.73 -2.77
CA ALA A 436 -6.16 -1.40 -4.01
C ALA A 436 -6.36 -0.44 -5.20
N LEU A 437 -5.37 -0.30 -6.06
CA LEU A 437 -5.32 0.84 -6.97
C LEU A 437 -6.42 0.78 -8.03
N ALA A 438 -7.04 1.93 -8.33
CA ALA A 438 -7.88 2.09 -9.51
C ALA A 438 -7.01 2.40 -10.75
N PRO A 439 -7.34 1.86 -11.93
CA PRO A 439 -6.49 1.95 -13.12
C PRO A 439 -6.42 3.32 -13.80
N LYS A 440 -7.10 4.37 -13.31
CA LYS A 440 -7.21 5.67 -14.02
C LYS A 440 -6.54 6.87 -13.32
N SER A 441 -6.23 7.89 -14.13
CA SER A 441 -5.24 8.95 -13.93
C SER A 441 -5.54 9.99 -12.85
N THR A 442 -4.48 10.35 -12.12
CA THR A 442 -4.35 11.19 -10.91
C THR A 442 -4.34 12.70 -11.14
N HIS A 443 -4.93 13.22 -12.21
CA HIS A 443 -4.89 14.66 -12.51
C HIS A 443 -6.28 15.26 -12.75
N SER A 444 -7.23 14.97 -11.85
CA SER A 444 -8.48 15.73 -11.79
C SER A 444 -8.42 16.73 -10.65
N GLU A 445 -9.13 17.86 -10.79
CA GLU A 445 -9.40 18.84 -9.72
C GLU A 445 -10.05 18.17 -8.49
N HIS A 446 -10.64 16.99 -8.70
CA HIS A 446 -11.29 16.10 -7.74
C HIS A 446 -10.38 14.99 -7.20
N ARG A 447 -9.08 15.26 -7.04
CA ARG A 447 -8.11 14.23 -6.60
C ARG A 447 -8.46 13.57 -5.27
N TRP A 448 -9.07 14.32 -4.35
CA TRP A 448 -9.46 13.83 -3.02
C TRP A 448 -10.77 13.05 -3.01
N ASP A 449 -11.49 13.01 -4.13
CA ASP A 449 -12.67 12.18 -4.25
C ASP A 449 -12.26 10.72 -4.41
N TYR A 450 -11.19 10.42 -5.16
CA TYR A 450 -10.78 9.04 -5.45
C TYR A 450 -9.68 8.54 -4.51
N TRP A 451 -10.09 7.92 -3.40
CA TRP A 451 -9.19 7.47 -2.34
C TRP A 451 -8.21 6.36 -2.74
N SER A 452 -8.42 5.73 -3.90
CA SER A 452 -7.51 4.75 -4.49
C SER A 452 -6.30 5.36 -5.18
N THR A 453 -6.14 6.68 -5.11
CA THR A 453 -5.08 7.42 -5.81
C THR A 453 -4.05 8.07 -4.91
N PHE A 454 -4.23 8.01 -3.59
CA PHE A 454 -3.35 8.61 -2.58
C PHE A 454 -3.30 7.75 -1.32
N ILE A 455 -2.40 8.07 -0.39
CA ILE A 455 -2.42 7.50 0.96
C ILE A 455 -3.29 8.37 1.84
N SER A 456 -4.30 7.79 2.48
CA SER A 456 -5.10 8.48 3.48
C SER A 456 -4.60 8.19 4.90
N CYS A 457 -4.78 9.14 5.79
CA CYS A 457 -4.42 9.02 7.20
C CYS A 457 -5.55 9.53 8.07
N TRP A 458 -5.96 8.75 9.07
CA TRP A 458 -6.88 9.19 10.12
C TRP A 458 -6.11 9.49 11.40
N GLY A 459 -6.35 10.66 11.98
CA GLY A 459 -5.82 11.04 13.29
C GLY A 459 -5.71 12.56 13.46
N ALA A 460 -5.02 13.01 14.49
CA ALA A 460 -4.73 14.43 14.71
C ALA A 460 -3.34 14.78 14.13
N GLU A 461 -3.20 15.93 13.44
CA GLU A 461 -1.89 16.38 12.95
C GLU A 461 -0.92 16.64 14.10
N ALA A 462 -1.41 17.27 15.17
CA ALA A 462 -0.69 17.62 16.37
C ALA A 462 -1.56 17.39 17.61
N ASP A 463 -0.93 17.27 18.78
CA ASP A 463 -1.64 17.10 20.05
C ASP A 463 -2.62 18.25 20.28
N GLY A 464 -3.88 17.91 20.54
CA GLY A 464 -4.97 18.88 20.76
C GLY A 464 -5.73 19.31 19.50
N MET A 465 -5.34 18.84 18.31
CA MET A 465 -6.15 19.01 17.09
C MET A 465 -7.28 17.97 17.02
N GLU A 466 -8.37 18.32 16.34
CA GLU A 466 -9.44 17.36 16.03
C GLU A 466 -8.94 16.26 15.08
N HIS A 467 -9.52 15.07 15.23
CA HIS A 467 -9.22 13.96 14.33
C HIS A 467 -9.92 14.19 13.00
N CYS A 468 -9.15 14.16 11.92
CA CYS A 468 -9.70 14.22 10.58
C CYS A 468 -8.91 13.34 9.61
N TRP A 469 -9.38 13.28 8.38
CA TRP A 469 -8.71 12.57 7.31
C TRP A 469 -7.72 13.47 6.60
N TYR A 470 -6.50 12.99 6.42
CA TYR A 470 -5.45 13.64 5.64
C TYR A 470 -5.09 12.81 4.42
N GLY A 471 -4.70 13.47 3.34
CA GLY A 471 -4.29 12.83 2.09
C GLY A 471 -2.85 13.17 1.71
N PHE A 472 -2.13 12.18 1.19
CA PHE A 472 -0.77 12.30 0.66
C PHE A 472 -0.69 11.69 -0.74
N ASP A 473 -0.61 12.53 -1.76
CA ASP A 473 -0.63 12.13 -3.18
C ASP A 473 0.72 12.32 -3.88
N SER A 474 1.60 13.16 -3.33
CA SER A 474 2.94 13.39 -3.89
C SER A 474 3.96 12.36 -3.39
N PRO A 475 4.74 11.72 -4.29
CA PRO A 475 5.88 10.90 -3.89
C PRO A 475 6.88 11.66 -3.01
N SER A 476 7.04 12.98 -3.21
CA SER A 476 7.98 13.78 -2.41
C SER A 476 7.51 13.95 -0.96
N GLU A 477 6.22 14.23 -0.76
CA GLU A 477 5.62 14.39 0.57
C GLU A 477 5.61 13.08 1.35
N LEU A 478 5.33 11.97 0.66
CA LEU A 478 5.38 10.64 1.25
C LEU A 478 6.80 10.22 1.68
N ARG A 479 7.85 10.60 0.95
CA ARG A 479 9.25 10.40 1.40
C ARG A 479 9.57 11.24 2.64
N LEU A 480 9.07 12.48 2.69
CA LEU A 480 9.20 13.33 3.88
C LEU A 480 8.47 12.73 5.09
N LEU A 481 7.26 12.20 4.87
CA LEU A 481 6.46 11.50 5.88
C LEU A 481 7.21 10.26 6.40
N ALA A 482 7.72 9.41 5.50
CA ALA A 482 8.50 8.24 5.88
C ALA A 482 9.74 8.61 6.72
N GLY A 483 10.53 9.59 6.28
CA GLY A 483 11.71 10.05 7.03
C GLY A 483 11.37 10.75 8.35
N MET A 484 10.20 11.37 8.47
CA MET A 484 9.70 11.90 9.75
C MET A 484 9.35 10.77 10.71
N LEU A 485 8.65 9.73 10.22
CA LEU A 485 8.28 8.55 11.00
C LEU A 485 9.50 7.75 11.47
N GLU A 486 10.54 7.61 10.63
CA GLU A 486 11.82 6.99 10.99
C GLU A 486 12.50 7.72 12.15
N ARG A 487 12.63 9.06 12.06
CA ARG A 487 13.31 9.87 13.10
C ARG A 487 12.57 9.92 14.43
N GLY A 488 11.23 9.86 14.40
CA GLY A 488 10.44 9.76 15.63
C GLY A 488 10.77 8.51 16.46
N VAL A 489 11.39 7.48 15.85
CA VAL A 489 11.85 6.29 16.57
C VAL A 489 13.10 6.57 17.41
N GLU A 490 14.01 7.40 16.90
CA GLU A 490 15.33 7.62 17.51
C GLU A 490 15.27 8.41 18.82
N GLN A 491 14.18 9.16 19.09
CA GLN A 491 14.10 10.08 20.23
C GLN A 491 13.48 9.52 21.52
N GLY A 492 13.13 8.23 21.62
CA GLY A 492 12.72 7.72 22.94
C GLY A 492 11.99 6.39 23.06
N SER A 493 11.90 5.56 22.02
CA SER A 493 11.31 4.22 22.15
C SER A 493 12.10 3.17 21.39
N ALA A 494 12.22 1.97 21.97
CA ALA A 494 12.82 0.83 21.27
C ALA A 494 12.08 0.61 19.92
N PRO A 495 12.79 0.35 18.82
CA PRO A 495 12.18 0.13 17.52
C PRO A 495 11.24 -1.08 17.61
N THR A 496 9.93 -0.83 17.50
CA THR A 496 8.95 -1.91 17.36
C THR A 496 8.92 -2.36 15.91
N LYS A 497 8.95 -3.67 15.66
CA LYS A 497 8.95 -4.28 14.32
C LYS A 497 7.83 -3.76 13.40
N GLU A 498 6.72 -3.29 13.98
CA GLU A 498 5.59 -2.73 13.25
C GLU A 498 5.89 -1.37 12.60
N LYS A 499 6.73 -0.51 13.22
CA LYS A 499 7.07 0.81 12.67
C LYS A 499 7.91 0.70 11.40
N ASP A 500 8.87 -0.23 11.39
CA ASP A 500 9.68 -0.55 10.21
C ASP A 500 8.79 -1.03 9.05
N SER A 501 7.67 -1.68 9.37
CA SER A 501 6.70 -2.16 8.38
C SER A 501 5.91 -1.02 7.72
N LEU A 502 5.50 0.00 8.50
CA LEU A 502 4.76 1.16 7.98
C LEU A 502 5.66 2.01 7.07
N VAL A 503 6.85 2.38 7.54
CA VAL A 503 7.82 3.17 6.76
C VAL A 503 8.13 2.48 5.44
N LYS A 504 8.44 1.18 5.49
CA LYS A 504 8.69 0.38 4.29
C LYS A 504 7.47 0.34 3.37
N SER A 505 6.26 0.23 3.92
CA SER A 505 5.02 0.26 3.14
C SER A 505 4.78 1.59 2.44
N LEU A 506 5.08 2.72 3.10
CA LEU A 506 4.99 4.05 2.52
C LEU A 506 6.01 4.23 1.39
N LEU A 507 7.28 3.86 1.62
CA LEU A 507 8.33 3.95 0.60
C LEU A 507 8.04 3.05 -0.62
N ASN A 508 7.49 1.86 -0.40
CA ASN A 508 7.03 1.01 -1.50
C ASN A 508 5.90 1.68 -2.31
N PHE A 509 4.98 2.40 -1.66
CA PHE A 509 3.90 3.11 -2.35
C PHE A 509 4.39 4.35 -3.11
N VAL A 510 5.35 5.09 -2.55
CA VAL A 510 6.03 6.22 -3.23
C VAL A 510 6.58 5.79 -4.59
N GLU A 511 7.35 4.71 -4.61
CA GLU A 511 7.99 4.23 -5.82
C GLU A 511 6.97 3.70 -6.82
N PHE A 512 5.87 3.12 -6.35
CA PHE A 512 4.72 2.80 -7.21
C PHE A 512 4.13 4.05 -7.88
N LEU A 513 3.94 5.13 -7.12
CA LEU A 513 3.44 6.39 -7.67
C LEU A 513 4.42 7.01 -8.67
N ASP A 514 5.72 7.01 -8.38
CA ASP A 514 6.76 7.49 -9.30
C ASP A 514 6.70 6.73 -10.63
N ASP A 515 6.66 5.40 -10.61
CA ASP A 515 6.56 4.56 -11.81
C ASP A 515 5.33 4.92 -12.65
N ARG A 516 4.20 5.24 -12.00
CA ARG A 516 2.96 5.62 -12.69
C ARG A 516 3.00 7.02 -13.28
N THR A 517 3.73 7.94 -12.65
CA THR A 517 3.97 9.28 -13.22
C THR A 517 4.91 9.20 -14.42
N MET A 518 5.98 8.41 -14.32
CA MET A 518 6.98 8.26 -15.38
C MET A 518 6.46 7.48 -16.60
N ALA A 519 5.44 6.64 -16.46
CA ALA A 519 4.87 5.88 -17.59
C ALA A 519 3.95 6.73 -18.50
N LYS A 520 3.65 7.98 -18.14
CA LYS A 520 2.78 8.88 -18.91
C LYS A 520 3.54 9.96 -19.68
N ASP A 521 4.80 10.16 -19.35
CA ASP A 521 5.76 11.00 -20.08
C ASP A 521 6.55 10.13 -21.06
#